data_AF-U1SDA3-F1
#
_entry.id   AF-U1SDA3-F1
#
_cell.length_a   1.000
_cell.length_b   1.000
_cell.length_c   1.000
_cell.angle_alpha   90.00
_cell.angle_beta   90.00
_cell.angle_gamma   90.00
#
_symmetry.space_group_name_H-M   'P 1'
#
loop_
_entity.id
_entity.type
_entity.pdbx_description
1 polymer ?
#
loop_
_entity_poly.entity_id
_entity_poly.type
_entity_poly.pdbx_seq_one_letter_code
_entity_poly.pdbx_strand_id
1 'polypeptide(L)' 'MKCRQVTQLISKHQENPLTLLEQGQVYLHLAICPYCRAFHKNCHKMHQLMRTFSVQGERRD' A
#
# COMPACT_ATOMS: atom_id res chain seq x y z
N MET A 1 -14.28 -6.36 8.01
CA MET A 1 -13.59 -6.58 6.72
C MET A 1 -12.65 -7.77 6.83
N LYS A 2 -12.63 -8.64 5.81
CA LYS A 2 -11.75 -9.81 5.73
C LYS A 2 -10.38 -9.41 5.17
N CYS A 3 -9.33 -10.16 5.45
CA CYS A 3 -7.96 -9.88 4.97
C CYS A 3 -7.91 -9.62 3.45
N ARG A 4 -8.65 -10.41 2.64
CA ARG A 4 -8.75 -10.24 1.19
C ARG A 4 -9.26 -8.85 0.76
N GLN A 5 -10.25 -8.30 1.45
CA GLN A 5 -10.76 -6.96 1.15
C GLN A 5 -9.75 -5.89 1.54
N VAL A 6 -9.06 -6.09 2.68
CA VAL A 6 -8.04 -5.16 3.17
C VAL A 6 -6.87 -5.11 2.19
N THR A 7 -6.35 -6.26 1.76
CA THR A 7 -5.24 -6.30 0.79
C THR A 7 -5.64 -5.70 -0.55
N GLN A 8 -6.87 -5.89 -1.02
CA GLN A 8 -7.39 -5.22 -2.21
C GLN A 8 -7.41 -3.69 -2.07
N LEU A 9 -7.88 -3.16 -0.93
CA LEU A 9 -7.87 -1.72 -0.67
C LEU A 9 -6.44 -1.16 -0.57
N ILE A 10 -5.53 -1.89 0.08
CA ILE A 10 -4.10 -1.52 0.16
C ILE A 10 -3.48 -1.42 -1.23
N SER A 11 -3.74 -2.40 -2.12
CA SER A 11 -3.26 -2.36 -3.50
C SER A 11 -3.90 -1.20 -4.28
N LYS A 12 -5.22 -1.00 -4.16
CA LYS A 12 -5.95 0.08 -4.84
C LYS A 12 -5.46 1.47 -4.42
N HIS A 13 -5.04 1.63 -3.16
CA HIS A 13 -4.50 2.90 -2.65
C HIS A 13 -3.28 3.40 -3.45
N GLN A 14 -2.59 2.47 -4.13
CA GLN A 14 -1.41 2.78 -4.90
C GLN A 14 -1.71 3.50 -6.22
N GLU A 15 -2.91 3.27 -6.76
CA GLU A 15 -3.39 3.81 -8.04
C GLU A 15 -4.36 4.97 -7.83
N ASN A 16 -5.19 4.89 -6.77
CA ASN A 16 -6.22 5.87 -6.46
C ASN A 16 -6.26 6.18 -4.95
N PRO A 17 -6.52 7.44 -4.56
CA PRO A 17 -6.77 7.74 -3.15
C PRO A 17 -8.00 6.98 -2.64
N LEU A 18 -7.88 6.39 -1.45
CA LEU A 18 -8.99 5.77 -0.76
C LEU A 18 -9.88 6.85 -0.13
N THR A 19 -11.16 6.55 0.06
CA THR A 19 -12.03 7.41 0.89
C THR A 19 -11.57 7.39 2.35
N LEU A 20 -11.86 8.45 3.11
CA LEU A 20 -11.51 8.51 4.55
C LEU A 20 -12.08 7.33 5.34
N LEU A 21 -13.27 6.85 4.96
CA LEU A 21 -13.92 5.70 5.57
C LEU A 21 -13.15 4.39 5.27
N GLU A 22 -12.76 4.16 4.02
CA GLU A 22 -11.95 3.00 3.63
C GLU A 22 -10.57 3.03 4.30
N GLN A 23 -9.95 4.21 4.42
CA GLN A 23 -8.69 4.38 5.13
C GLN A 23 -8.83 3.99 6.61
N GLY A 24 -9.82 4.54 7.31
CA GLY A 24 -10.06 4.21 8.72
C GLY A 24 -10.30 2.71 8.94
N GLN A 25 -11.08 2.10 8.06
CA GLN A 25 -11.32 0.66 8.03
C GLN A 25 -10.02 -0.15 7.89
N VAL A 26 -9.16 0.21 6.93
CA VAL A 26 -7.84 -0.43 6.74
C VAL A 26 -7.00 -0.27 8.00
N TYR A 27 -6.86 0.94 8.55
CA TYR A 27 -6.04 1.19 9.74
C TYR A 27 -6.49 0.37 10.96
N LEU A 28 -7.80 0.27 11.21
CA LEU A 28 -8.35 -0.57 12.27
C LEU A 28 -7.99 -2.05 12.08
N HIS A 29 -8.06 -2.56 10.85
CA HIS A 29 -7.68 -3.95 10.56
C HIS A 29 -6.17 -4.17 10.72
N LEU A 30 -5.34 -3.22 10.28
CA LEU A 30 -3.88 -3.28 10.45
C LEU A 30 -3.47 -3.30 11.92
N ALA A 31 -4.25 -2.66 12.81
CA ALA A 31 -4.00 -2.66 14.24
C ALA A 31 -4.01 -4.09 14.82
N ILE A 32 -4.92 -4.95 14.35
CA ILE A 32 -5.15 -6.29 14.90
C ILE A 32 -4.55 -7.43 14.06
N CYS A 33 -4.27 -7.21 12.77
CA CYS A 33 -3.78 -8.24 11.88
C CYS A 33 -2.31 -8.00 11.48
N PRO A 34 -1.35 -8.78 12.01
CA PRO A 34 0.07 -8.60 11.69
C PRO A 34 0.39 -8.90 10.22
N TYR A 35 -0.32 -9.84 9.60
CA TYR A 35 -0.11 -10.21 8.19
C TYR A 35 -0.49 -9.08 7.23
N CYS A 36 -1.66 -8.48 7.43
CA CYS A 36 -2.08 -7.33 6.63
C CYS A 36 -1.15 -6.12 6.86
N ARG A 37 -0.61 -5.96 8.07
CA ARG A 37 0.39 -4.92 8.36
C ARG A 37 1.70 -5.14 7.62
N ALA A 38 2.19 -6.38 7.59
CA ALA A 38 3.38 -6.74 6.81
C ALA A 38 3.13 -6.52 5.31
N PHE A 39 1.96 -6.93 4.80
CA PHE A 39 1.56 -6.70 3.41
C PHE A 39 1.54 -5.20 3.05
N HIS A 40 0.93 -4.36 3.89
CA HIS A 40 0.92 -2.90 3.71
C HIS A 40 2.33 -2.32 3.62
N LYS A 41 3.23 -2.71 4.52
CA LYS A 41 4.64 -2.27 4.50
C LYS A 41 5.36 -2.72 3.22
N ASN A 42 5.12 -3.96 2.79
CA ASN A 42 5.74 -4.49 1.57
C ASN A 42 5.29 -3.73 0.33
N CYS A 43 3.99 -3.49 0.16
CA CYS A 43 3.46 -2.69 -0.94
C CYS A 43 4.08 -1.28 -0.97
N HIS A 44 4.15 -0.61 0.18
CA HIS A 44 4.76 0.72 0.26
C HIS A 44 6.24 0.70 -0.15
N LYS A 45 7.01 -0.27 0.36
CA LYS A 45 8.43 -0.42 0.03
C LYS A 45 8.65 -0.70 -1.46
N MET A 46 7.84 -1.60 -2.04
CA MET A 46 7.94 -1.90 -3.47
C MET A 46 7.67 -0.66 -4.32
N HIS A 47 6.65 0.12 -3.99
CA HIS A 47 6.34 1.34 -4.74
C HIS A 47 7.42 2.43 -4.58
N GLN A 48 8.00 2.58 -3.39
CA GLN A 48 9.15 3.48 -3.20
C GLN A 48 10.36 3.06 -4.03
N LEU A 49 10.66 1.76 -4.10
CA LEU A 49 11.73 1.24 -4.94
C LEU A 49 11.45 1.55 -6.41
N MET A 50 10.25 1.24 -6.91
CA MET A 50 9.85 1.53 -8.29
C MET A 50 10.02 3.01 -8.66
N ARG A 51 9.59 3.93 -7.78
CA ARG A 51 9.80 5.38 -7.98
C ARG A 51 11.27 5.77 -7.97
N THR A 52 12.07 5.14 -7.10
CA THR A 52 13.52 5.41 -7.07
C THR A 52 14.19 4.94 -8.36
N PHE A 53 13.78 3.80 -8.89
CA PHE A 53 14.27 3.28 -10.16
C PHE A 53 13.89 4.16 -11.34
N SER A 54 12.64 4.65 -11.43
CA SER A 54 12.24 5.55 -12.51
C SER A 54 13.08 6.84 -12.51
N VAL A 55 13.31 7.43 -11.34
CA VAL A 55 14.14 8.64 -11.17
C VAL A 55 15.64 8.38 -11.43
N GLN A 56 16.13 7.15 -11.24
CA GLN A 56 17.52 6.79 -11.57
C GLN A 56 17.72 6.51 -13.05
N GLY A 57 16.72 5.96 -13.74
CA GLY A 57 16.74 5.80 -15.20
C GLY A 57 16.90 7.14 -15.91
N GLU A 58 16.11 8.14 -15.51
CA GLU A 58 16.13 9.50 -16.09
C GLU A 58 17.44 10.28 -15.89
N ARG A 59 18.33 9.85 -14.98
CA ARG A 59 19.64 10.50 -14.74
C ARG A 59 20.81 9.80 -15.45
N ARG A 60 20.55 8.69 -16.13
CA ARG A 60 21.54 7.88 -16.84
C ARG A 60 21.33 7.92 -18.36
N ASP A 61 20.57 8.91 -18.84
CA ASP A 61 20.43 9.30 -20.24
C ASP A 61 20.94 10.74 -20.43
#